data_AF-A0A3N1AP24-F1
#
_entry.id   AF-A0A3N1AP24-F1
#
_cell.length_a   1.000
_cell.length_b   1.000
_cell.length_c   1.000
_cell.angle_alpha   90.00
_cell.angle_beta   90.00
_cell.angle_gamma   90.00
#
_symmetry.space_group_name_H-M   'P 1'
#
loop_
_entity.id
_entity.type
_entity.pdbx_description
1 polymer ?
#
loop_
_entity_poly.entity_id
_entity_poly.type
_entity_poly.pdbx_seq_one_letter_code
_entity_poly.pdbx_strand_id
1 'polypeptide(L)'
;MSVPTGSAVPGYVNHPVIARARHLAAMHLPDPVSGCPRCGTVGCPALRLAVAYLDRYDGDAARTIRRLLASVGIWLTAGPTTGAGSDD
;
A
#
# COMPACT_ATOMS: atom_id res chain seq x y z
N MET A 1 10.05 -12.47 -21.47
CA MET A 1 10.63 -12.09 -20.17
C MET A 1 9.55 -12.31 -19.12
N SER A 2 9.68 -13.35 -18.31
CA SER A 2 8.66 -13.73 -17.33
C SER A 2 8.70 -12.76 -16.14
N VAL A 3 7.63 -11.98 -15.98
CA VAL A 3 7.42 -11.17 -14.78
C VAL A 3 7.28 -12.17 -13.62
N PRO A 4 8.07 -12.09 -12.54
CA PRO A 4 7.85 -12.97 -11.40
C PRO A 4 6.46 -12.65 -10.86
N THR A 5 5.57 -13.63 -10.95
CA THR A 5 4.24 -13.61 -10.37
C THR A 5 4.42 -13.35 -8.87
N GLY A 6 4.18 -12.11 -8.45
CA GLY A 6 4.62 -11.58 -7.16
C GLY A 6 3.92 -12.23 -5.97
N SER A 7 4.43 -13.38 -5.55
CA SER A 7 4.15 -14.00 -4.26
C SER A 7 4.95 -13.29 -3.16
N ALA A 8 4.47 -13.39 -1.92
CA ALA A 8 5.19 -12.90 -0.76
C ALA A 8 6.63 -13.47 -0.72
N VAL A 9 7.60 -12.63 -0.39
CA VAL A 9 9.02 -13.02 -0.35
C VAL A 9 9.18 -14.16 0.67
N PRO A 10 9.76 -15.31 0.29
CA PRO A 10 9.96 -16.43 1.21
C PRO A 10 10.74 -15.99 2.45
N GLY A 11 10.17 -16.22 3.64
CA GLY A 11 10.70 -15.73 4.93
C GLY A 11 9.99 -14.49 5.49
N TYR A 12 9.22 -13.76 4.67
CA TYR A 12 8.52 -12.54 5.10
C TYR A 12 7.01 -12.72 5.36
N VAL A 13 6.45 -13.90 5.05
CA VAL A 13 5.01 -14.19 5.18
C VAL A 13 4.47 -13.99 6.60
N ASN A 14 5.29 -14.30 7.61
CA ASN A 14 4.98 -14.14 9.04
C ASN A 14 5.83 -13.05 9.73
N HIS A 15 6.49 -12.19 8.96
CA HIS A 15 7.37 -11.19 9.53
C HIS A 15 6.55 -10.09 10.22
N PRO A 16 6.90 -9.66 11.46
CA PRO A 16 6.09 -8.72 12.24
C PRO A 16 5.87 -7.38 11.53
N VAL A 17 6.84 -6.96 10.70
CA VAL A 17 6.71 -5.74 9.88
C VAL A 17 5.66 -5.90 8.78
N ILE A 18 5.51 -7.08 8.17
CA ILE A 18 4.49 -7.35 7.15
C ILE A 18 3.11 -7.44 7.81
N ALA A 19 3.01 -8.10 8.96
CA ALA A 19 1.79 -8.09 9.76
C ALA A 19 1.37 -6.66 10.14
N ARG A 20 2.33 -5.81 10.55
CA ARG A 20 2.09 -4.40 10.86
C ARG A 20 1.65 -3.61 9.62
N ALA A 21 2.26 -3.84 8.46
CA ALA A 21 1.88 -3.20 7.21
C ALA A 21 0.45 -3.58 6.81
N ARG A 22 0.09 -4.86 6.89
CA ARG A 22 -1.29 -5.33 6.66
C ARG A 22 -2.28 -4.65 7.62
N HIS A 23 -1.94 -4.56 8.90
CA HIS A 23 -2.77 -3.90 9.90
C HIS A 23 -2.96 -2.40 9.63
N LEU A 24 -1.89 -1.69 9.26
CA LEU A 24 -1.96 -0.29 8.85
C LEU A 24 -2.84 -0.11 7.61
N ALA A 25 -2.68 -0.96 6.60
CA ALA A 25 -3.52 -0.93 5.41
C ALA A 25 -5.00 -1.13 5.76
N ALA A 26 -5.33 -2.07 6.64
CA ALA A 26 -6.71 -2.32 7.07
C ALA A 26 -7.31 -1.14 7.85
N MET A 27 -6.56 -0.51 8.77
CA MET A 27 -7.05 0.63 9.54
C MET A 27 -7.22 1.91 8.71
N HIS A 28 -6.48 2.02 7.62
CA HIS A 28 -6.46 3.22 6.79
C HIS A 28 -7.13 3.04 5.44
N LEU A 29 -7.73 1.88 5.18
CA LEU A 29 -8.46 1.60 3.95
C LEU A 29 -9.66 2.56 3.87
N PRO A 30 -9.69 3.47 2.88
CA PRO A 30 -10.79 4.41 2.75
C PRO A 30 -12.07 3.70 2.31
N ASP A 31 -13.17 4.17 2.86
CA ASP A 31 -14.48 3.95 2.28
C ASP A 31 -14.72 5.01 1.15
N PRO A 32 -15.35 4.64 0.02
CA PRO A 32 -15.60 5.57 -1.09
C PRO A 32 -16.34 6.84 -0.72
N VAL A 33 -17.21 6.78 0.29
CA VAL A 33 -18.09 7.89 0.66
C VAL A 33 -17.43 8.77 1.72
N SER A 34 -16.74 8.17 2.68
CA SER A 34 -16.23 8.84 3.88
C SER A 34 -14.70 9.01 3.92
N GLY A 35 -13.97 8.45 2.97
CA GLY A 35 -12.51 8.49 2.94
C GLY A 35 -11.87 7.60 4.00
N CYS A 36 -10.62 7.88 4.36
CA CYS A 36 -9.92 7.13 5.40
C CYS A 36 -10.57 7.39 6.78
N PRO A 37 -10.99 6.37 7.53
CA PRO A 37 -11.70 6.55 8.80
C PRO A 37 -10.86 7.23 9.90
N ARG A 38 -9.53 7.25 9.75
CA ARG A 38 -8.62 7.89 10.70
C ARG A 38 -8.10 9.26 10.27
N CYS A 39 -8.05 9.51 8.97
CA CYS A 39 -7.39 10.70 8.42
C CYS A 39 -8.34 11.61 7.64
N GLY A 40 -9.58 11.17 7.37
CA GLY A 40 -10.57 11.89 6.57
C GLY A 40 -10.21 12.06 5.09
N THR A 41 -9.05 11.57 4.66
CA THR A 41 -8.51 11.78 3.31
C THR A 41 -8.41 10.47 2.55
N VAL A 42 -8.72 10.53 1.25
CA VAL A 42 -8.49 9.42 0.33
C VAL A 42 -6.98 9.30 0.09
N GLY A 43 -6.42 8.10 0.32
CA GLY A 43 -5.00 7.85 0.07
C GLY A 43 -4.04 8.48 1.08
N CYS A 44 -4.38 8.42 2.38
CA CYS A 44 -3.54 8.97 3.45
C CYS A 44 -2.11 8.39 3.48
N PRO A 45 -1.12 9.11 4.08
CA PRO A 45 0.28 8.68 4.10
C PRO A 45 0.51 7.29 4.71
N ALA A 46 -0.24 6.93 5.75
CA ALA A 46 -0.14 5.62 6.40
C ALA A 46 -0.55 4.48 5.46
N LEU A 47 -1.61 4.65 4.68
CA LEU A 47 -2.02 3.68 3.67
C LEU A 47 -0.98 3.58 2.55
N ARG A 48 -0.47 4.71 2.05
CA ARG A 48 0.57 4.73 1.01
C ARG A 48 1.83 3.99 1.44
N LEU A 49 2.30 4.25 2.66
CA LEU A 49 3.47 3.60 3.23
C LEU A 49 3.24 2.09 3.39
N ALA A 50 2.08 1.69 3.92
CA ALA A 50 1.72 0.29 4.08
C ALA A 50 1.69 -0.45 2.73
N VAL A 51 1.04 0.14 1.73
CA VAL A 51 0.95 -0.42 0.37
C VAL A 51 2.33 -0.52 -0.27
N ALA A 52 3.20 0.48 -0.12
CA ALA A 52 4.58 0.43 -0.64
C ALA A 52 5.41 -0.67 0.02
N TYR A 53 5.22 -0.90 1.32
CA TYR A 53 5.88 -2.00 2.03
C TYR A 53 5.38 -3.36 1.56
N LEU A 54 4.06 -3.52 1.43
CA LEU A 54 3.46 -4.74 0.89
C LEU A 54 3.88 -4.95 -0.57
N ASP A 55 4.01 -3.91 -1.37
CA ASP A 55 4.43 -4.02 -2.77
C ASP A 55 5.81 -4.71 -2.90
N ARG A 56 6.72 -4.40 -1.97
CA ARG A 56 8.07 -4.99 -1.93
C ARG A 56 8.11 -6.42 -1.40
N TYR A 57 7.27 -6.78 -0.43
CA TYR A 57 7.44 -8.03 0.34
C TYR A 57 6.23 -8.99 0.28
N ASP A 58 5.07 -8.51 -0.16
CA ASP A 58 3.78 -9.20 -0.23
C ASP A 58 2.92 -8.64 -1.39
N GLY A 59 3.39 -8.89 -2.62
CA GLY A 59 2.82 -8.30 -3.83
C GLY A 59 1.35 -8.63 -4.04
N ASP A 60 0.89 -9.80 -3.60
CA ASP A 60 -0.50 -10.23 -3.67
C ASP A 60 -1.41 -9.39 -2.75
N ALA A 61 -0.97 -9.10 -1.52
CA ALA A 61 -1.71 -8.20 -0.64
C ALA A 61 -1.79 -6.78 -1.21
N ALA A 62 -0.67 -6.24 -1.71
CA ALA A 62 -0.64 -4.91 -2.32
C ALA A 62 -1.52 -4.82 -3.58
N ARG A 63 -1.55 -5.88 -4.40
CA ARG A 63 -2.43 -5.97 -5.59
C ARG A 63 -3.90 -6.02 -5.18
N THR A 64 -4.22 -6.78 -4.13
CA THR A 64 -5.59 -6.89 -3.60
C THR A 64 -6.10 -5.54 -3.10
N ILE A 65 -5.29 -4.80 -2.33
CA ILE A 65 -5.65 -3.45 -1.86
C ILE A 65 -5.87 -2.51 -3.05
N ARG A 66 -4.99 -2.51 -4.04
CA ARG A 66 -5.14 -1.66 -5.23
C ARG A 66 -6.40 -1.99 -6.04
N ARG A 67 -6.76 -3.28 -6.19
CA ARG A 67 -8.00 -3.70 -6.85
C ARG A 67 -9.24 -3.22 -6.10
N LEU A 68 -9.24 -3.34 -4.77
CA LEU A 68 -10.35 -2.88 -3.94
C LEU A 68 -10.54 -1.36 -4.06
N LEU A 69 -9.45 -0.60 -4.04
CA LEU A 69 -9.51 0.85 -4.23
C LEU A 69 -9.98 1.23 -5.64
N ALA A 70 -9.47 0.56 -6.68
CA ALA A 70 -9.92 0.78 -8.05
C ALA A 70 -11.42 0.47 -8.22
N SER A 71 -11.96 -0.55 -7.54
CA SER A 71 -13.38 -0.90 -7.60
C SER A 71 -14.30 0.20 -7.06
N VAL A 72 -13.76 1.10 -6.24
CA VAL A 72 -14.47 2.24 -5.66
C VAL A 72 -14.00 3.59 -6.23
N GLY A 73 -13.28 3.56 -7.37
CA GLY A 73 -12.80 4.75 -8.08
C GLY A 73 -11.60 5.45 -7.44
N ILE A 74 -10.95 4.83 -6.46
CA ILE A 74 -9.79 5.40 -5.75
C ILE A 74 -8.50 4.89 -6.38
N TRP A 75 -7.66 5.82 -6.83
CA TRP A 75 -6.34 5.52 -7.37
C TRP A 75 -5.25 5.98 -6.40
N LEU A 76 -4.57 5.02 -5.78
CA LEU A 76 -3.31 5.32 -5.09
C LEU A 76 -2.25 5.56 -6.16
N THR A 77 -2.04 6.82 -6.53
CA THR A 77 -0.80 7.20 -7.19
C THR A 77 0.34 6.82 -6.25
N ALA A 78 1.32 6.07 -6.74
CA ALA A 78 2.60 5.94 -6.07
C ALA A 78 3.19 7.35 -5.97
N GLY A 79 2.93 8.05 -4.86
CA GLY A 79 3.51 9.37 -4.61
C GLY A 79 5.02 9.26 -4.46
N PRO A 80 5.77 10.27 -4.89
CA PRO A 80 7.19 10.17 -5.21
C PRO A 80 7.97 9.68 -4.00
N THR A 81 8.97 8.85 -4.25
CA THR A 81 10.13 8.79 -3.36
C THR A 81 10.64 10.23 -3.21
N THR A 82 10.28 10.91 -2.12
CA THR A 82 10.91 12.17 -1.74
C THR A 82 12.36 11.85 -1.41
N GLY A 83 13.17 11.99 -2.44
CA GLY A 83 14.61 12.12 -2.46
C GLY A 83 14.95 13.03 -3.65
N ALA A 84 14.22 14.14 -3.77
CA ALA A 84 14.70 15.28 -4.55
C ALA A 84 15.82 15.92 -3.72
N GLY A 85 17.01 15.34 -3.80
CA GLY A 85 18.24 16.08 -3.59
C GLY A 85 18.38 17.01 -4.78
N SER A 86 17.82 18.20 -4.64
CA SER A 86 18.13 19.35 -5.47
C SER A 86 18.58 20.42 -4.48
N ASP A 87 19.82 20.25 -4.02
CA ASP A 87 20.60 21.32 -3.40
C ASP A 87 21.73 21.61 -4.40
N ASP A 88 21.85 22.89 -4.75
CA ASP A 88 22.72 23.58 -5.72
C ASP A 88 24.10 22.97 -5.99
#